data_AF-A0A9E2NPX5-F1
#
_entry.id   AF-A0A9E2NPX5-F1
#
_cell.length_a   1.000
_cell.length_b   1.000
_cell.length_c   1.000
_cell.angle_alpha   90.00
_cell.angle_beta   90.00
_cell.angle_gamma   90.00
#
_symmetry.space_group_name_H-M   'P 1'
#
loop_
_entity.id
_entity.type
_entity.pdbx_description
1 polymer ?
#
loop_
_entity_poly.entity_id
_entity_poly.type
_entity_poly.pdbx_seq_one_letter_code
_entity_poly.pdbx_strand_id
1 'polypeptide(L)'
;VQPTYDRGVAAADLGALLPEELARTLRAGLRAFERKIAGYTAPEAILTGLETRTSSPVRLARGENFECVQLAGLYPCGEGAGYAGGIMSAAVDGLRAAGAICSRYASTEGTE
;
A
#
# COMPACT_ATOMS: atom_id res chain seq x y z
N VAL A 1 -11.07 7.35 -25.06
CA VAL A 1 -9.97 6.66 -24.34
C VAL A 1 -10.05 5.16 -24.60
N GLN A 2 -8.93 4.44 -24.73
CA GLN A 2 -8.92 2.97 -24.88
C GLN A 2 -8.39 2.31 -23.59
N PRO A 3 -8.95 1.17 -23.14
CA PRO A 3 -8.48 0.45 -21.96
C PRO A 3 -7.09 -0.16 -22.22
N THR A 4 -6.21 -0.10 -21.23
CA THR A 4 -4.83 -0.61 -21.30
C THR A 4 -4.61 -1.89 -20.50
N TYR A 5 -5.66 -2.45 -19.88
CA TYR A 5 -5.54 -3.67 -19.09
C TYR A 5 -5.45 -4.90 -20.01
N ASP A 6 -4.27 -5.53 -20.08
CA ASP A 6 -3.93 -6.59 -21.04
C ASP A 6 -4.79 -7.86 -20.96
N ARG A 7 -5.43 -8.12 -19.80
CA ARG A 7 -6.33 -9.28 -19.66
C ARG A 7 -7.71 -9.04 -20.27
N GLY A 8 -7.93 -7.87 -20.87
CA GLY A 8 -9.21 -7.46 -21.44
C GLY A 8 -10.16 -6.90 -20.39
N VAL A 9 -11.20 -6.21 -20.85
CA VAL A 9 -12.21 -5.59 -20.00
C VAL A 9 -13.61 -5.95 -20.47
N ALA A 10 -14.57 -5.92 -19.56
CA ALA A 10 -15.99 -6.05 -19.85
C ALA A 10 -16.73 -4.85 -19.25
N ALA A 11 -17.72 -4.32 -19.98
CA ALA A 11 -18.56 -3.25 -19.47
C ALA A 11 -19.38 -3.75 -18.26
N ALA A 12 -19.35 -2.99 -17.16
CA ALA A 12 -20.06 -3.33 -15.93
C ALA A 12 -20.40 -2.07 -15.13
N ASP A 13 -21.40 -2.16 -14.26
CA ASP A 13 -21.64 -1.14 -13.23
C ASP A 13 -20.65 -1.32 -12.08
N LEU A 14 -19.57 -0.54 -12.09
CA LEU A 14 -18.56 -0.56 -11.02
C LEU A 14 -19.12 -0.13 -9.66
N GLY A 15 -20.20 0.65 -9.63
CA GLY A 15 -20.83 1.08 -8.39
C GLY A 15 -21.45 -0.09 -7.62
N ALA A 16 -21.94 -1.10 -8.32
CA ALA A 16 -22.51 -2.31 -7.73
C ALA A 16 -21.46 -3.24 -7.06
N LEU A 17 -20.17 -3.00 -7.30
CA LEU A 17 -19.07 -3.78 -6.71
C LEU A 17 -18.64 -3.25 -5.33
N LEU A 18 -19.19 -2.12 -4.89
CA LEU A 18 -18.80 -1.41 -3.68
C LEU A 18 -20.00 -1.21 -2.75
N PRO A 19 -19.78 -1.07 -1.43
CA PRO A 19 -20.80 -0.53 -0.55
C PRO A 19 -21.30 0.83 -1.05
N GLU A 20 -22.61 1.06 -0.97
CA GLU A 20 -23.27 2.27 -1.52
C GLU A 20 -22.64 3.57 -1.02
N GLU A 21 -22.22 3.62 0.25
CA GLU A 21 -21.52 4.77 0.83
C GLU A 21 -20.18 5.07 0.13
N LEU A 22 -19.40 4.03 -0.17
CA LEU A 22 -18.12 4.16 -0.85
C LEU A 22 -18.32 4.56 -2.33
N ALA A 23 -19.28 3.94 -3.01
CA ALA A 23 -19.63 4.29 -4.39
C ALA A 23 -20.07 5.77 -4.49
N ARG A 24 -20.90 6.24 -3.55
CA ARG A 24 -21.32 7.65 -3.48
C ARG A 24 -20.14 8.59 -3.26
N THR A 25 -19.25 8.25 -2.34
CA THR A 25 -18.05 9.06 -2.02
C THR A 25 -17.12 9.16 -3.24
N LEU A 26 -16.89 8.05 -3.95
CA LEU A 26 -16.09 8.04 -5.18
C LEU A 26 -16.72 8.92 -6.27
N ARG A 27 -18.03 8.81 -6.52
CA ARG A 27 -18.74 9.67 -7.50
C ARG A 27 -18.60 11.15 -7.15
N ALA A 28 -18.69 11.51 -5.86
CA ALA A 28 -18.49 12.89 -5.41
C ALA A 28 -17.04 13.36 -5.64
N GLY A 29 -16.06 12.51 -5.37
CA GLY A 29 -14.63 12.78 -5.61
C GLY A 29 -14.32 13.03 -7.09
N LEU A 30 -14.82 12.20 -8.00
CA LEU A 30 -14.67 12.38 -9.45
C LEU A 30 -15.24 13.73 -9.91
N ARG A 31 -16.46 14.08 -9.48
CA ARG A 31 -17.08 15.38 -9.78
C ARG A 31 -16.33 16.55 -9.17
N ALA A 32 -15.66 16.36 -8.03
CA ALA A 32 -14.84 17.38 -7.42
C ALA A 32 -13.56 17.65 -8.22
N PHE A 33 -13.00 16.62 -8.86
CA PHE A 33 -11.81 16.78 -9.69
C PHE A 33 -12.07 17.54 -10.99
N GLU A 34 -13.28 17.53 -11.56
CA GLU A 34 -13.61 18.38 -12.72
C GLU A 34 -13.31 19.86 -12.46
N ARG A 35 -13.52 20.33 -11.23
CA ARG A 35 -13.23 21.72 -10.84
C ARG A 35 -11.73 22.02 -10.71
N LYS A 36 -10.89 20.98 -10.65
CA LYS A 36 -9.43 21.08 -10.52
C LYS A 36 -8.72 20.81 -11.84
N ILE A 37 -9.28 19.90 -12.65
CA ILE A 37 -8.73 19.42 -13.91
C ILE A 37 -9.92 19.36 -14.88
N ALA A 38 -9.93 20.26 -15.86
CA ALA A 38 -10.98 20.28 -16.87
C ALA A 38 -10.97 18.98 -17.69
N GLY A 39 -12.15 18.40 -17.92
CA GLY A 39 -12.31 17.15 -18.66
C GLY A 39 -12.05 15.88 -17.84
N TYR A 40 -11.86 15.99 -16.52
CA TYR A 40 -11.67 14.81 -15.65
C TYR A 40 -12.89 13.88 -15.63
N THR A 41 -14.08 14.41 -15.89
CA THR A 41 -15.35 13.69 -16.00
C THR A 41 -15.89 13.62 -17.43
N ALA A 42 -15.02 13.75 -18.43
CA ALA A 42 -15.40 13.68 -19.84
C ALA A 42 -16.12 12.35 -20.17
N PRO A 43 -17.15 12.33 -21.04
CA PRO A 43 -17.94 11.14 -21.34
C PRO A 43 -17.13 9.96 -21.89
N GLU A 44 -16.00 10.23 -22.55
CA GLU A 44 -15.08 9.24 -23.11
C GLU A 44 -14.03 8.73 -22.11
N ALA A 45 -13.99 9.29 -20.90
CA ALA A 45 -13.14 8.80 -19.82
C ALA A 45 -13.66 7.44 -19.32
N ILE A 46 -12.73 6.54 -18.98
CA ILE A 46 -13.05 5.18 -18.57
C ILE A 46 -12.53 4.91 -17.16
N LEU A 47 -13.32 4.16 -16.38
CA LEU A 47 -12.90 3.57 -15.12
C LEU A 47 -12.67 2.08 -15.35
N THR A 48 -11.57 1.53 -14.82
CA THR A 48 -11.21 0.12 -15.00
C THR A 48 -11.05 -0.56 -13.65
N GLY A 49 -11.91 -1.54 -13.37
CA GLY A 49 -11.79 -2.43 -12.21
C GLY A 49 -11.80 -1.73 -10.84
N LEU A 50 -11.40 -2.47 -9.81
CA LEU A 50 -11.18 -1.98 -8.45
C LEU A 50 -9.71 -2.17 -8.07
N GLU A 51 -9.08 -1.11 -7.57
CA GLU A 51 -7.74 -1.18 -7.00
C GLU A 51 -7.85 -1.55 -5.51
N THR A 52 -7.61 -2.83 -5.18
CA THR A 52 -7.91 -3.39 -3.84
C THR A 52 -6.68 -3.59 -2.96
N ARG A 53 -5.47 -3.37 -3.49
CA ARG A 53 -4.20 -3.63 -2.80
C ARG A 53 -3.34 -2.37 -2.75
N THR A 54 -3.88 -1.33 -2.13
CA THR A 54 -3.19 -0.03 -1.96
C THR A 54 -2.20 -0.03 -0.79
N SER A 55 -2.40 -0.91 0.18
CA SER A 55 -1.50 -1.15 1.31
C SER A 55 -1.80 -2.51 1.95
N SER A 56 -0.93 -2.97 2.85
CA SER A 56 -1.21 -4.21 3.59
C SER A 56 -2.45 -4.07 4.47
N PRO A 57 -3.39 -5.04 4.41
CA PRO A 57 -4.57 -5.05 5.27
C PRO A 57 -4.25 -5.44 6.72
N VAL A 58 -3.00 -5.79 7.02
CA VAL A 58 -2.55 -6.24 8.33
C VAL A 58 -1.30 -5.50 8.78
N ARG A 59 -1.11 -5.43 10.09
CA ARG A 59 0.08 -4.89 10.74
C ARG A 59 0.67 -5.98 11.63
N LEU A 60 1.87 -6.45 11.31
CA LEU A 60 2.58 -7.44 12.11
C LEU A 60 3.35 -6.72 13.23
N ALA A 61 2.78 -6.72 14.44
CA ALA A 61 3.33 -5.94 15.55
C ALA A 61 4.81 -6.27 15.83
N ARG A 62 5.64 -5.22 15.88
CA ARG A 62 7.06 -5.25 16.20
C ARG A 62 7.42 -4.11 17.14
N GLY A 63 8.42 -4.30 18.00
CA GLY A 63 8.93 -3.29 18.91
C GLY A 63 9.84 -2.25 18.25
N GLU A 64 10.40 -1.34 19.04
CA GLU A 64 11.37 -0.34 18.57
C GLU A 64 12.67 -0.96 18.05
N ASN A 65 13.00 -2.17 18.53
CA ASN A 65 14.11 -3.00 18.05
C ASN A 65 13.81 -3.74 16.74
N PHE A 66 12.68 -3.46 16.08
CA PHE A 66 12.21 -4.09 14.85
C PHE A 66 11.82 -5.57 14.96
N GLU A 67 11.90 -6.15 16.16
CA GLU A 67 11.59 -7.57 16.41
C GLU A 67 10.10 -7.75 16.74
N CYS A 68 9.53 -8.86 16.30
CA CYS A 68 8.13 -9.21 16.57
C CYS A 68 7.89 -9.33 18.07
N VAL A 69 6.79 -8.75 18.55
CA VAL A 69 6.43 -8.74 19.98
C VAL A 69 6.13 -10.13 20.54
N GLN A 70 5.80 -11.10 19.69
CA GLN A 70 5.37 -12.46 20.08
C GLN A 70 6.35 -13.56 19.66
N LEU A 71 7.34 -13.26 18.82
CA LEU A 71 8.27 -14.26 18.31
C LEU A 71 9.67 -13.67 18.15
N ALA A 72 10.57 -14.05 19.05
CA ALA A 72 11.97 -13.67 18.98
C ALA A 72 12.62 -14.19 17.69
N GLY A 73 13.50 -13.37 17.10
CA GLY A 73 14.19 -13.64 15.84
C GLY A 73 13.38 -13.31 14.58
N LEU A 74 12.08 -12.99 14.70
CA LEU A 74 11.27 -12.53 13.55
C LEU A 74 11.29 -11.00 13.46
N TYR A 75 11.60 -10.46 12.28
CA TYR A 75 11.67 -9.02 12.03
C TYR A 75 10.69 -8.61 10.91
N PRO A 76 9.42 -8.33 11.24
CA PRO A 76 8.47 -7.87 10.24
C PRO A 76 8.92 -6.52 9.65
N CYS A 77 9.02 -6.40 8.33
CA CYS A 77 9.41 -5.15 7.66
C CYS A 77 8.74 -4.95 6.30
N GLY A 78 8.80 -3.73 5.79
CA GLY A 78 8.23 -3.33 4.51
C GLY A 78 6.71 -3.28 4.50
N GLU A 79 6.15 -3.21 3.30
CA GLU A 79 4.71 -3.01 3.09
C GLU A 79 3.90 -4.22 3.54
N GLY A 80 4.36 -5.45 3.25
CA GLY A 80 3.67 -6.67 3.66
C GLY A 80 3.44 -6.76 5.17
N ALA A 81 4.41 -6.29 5.98
CA ALA A 81 4.28 -6.21 7.44
C ALA A 81 3.45 -5.01 7.92
N GLY A 82 3.08 -4.11 7.02
CA GLY A 82 2.30 -2.90 7.29
C GLY A 82 3.14 -1.69 7.70
N TYR A 83 4.47 -1.68 7.50
CA TYR A 83 5.39 -0.61 7.93
C TYR A 83 5.85 0.35 6.83
N ALA A 84 5.41 0.11 5.59
CA ALA A 84 5.71 0.95 4.44
C ALA A 84 4.52 0.97 3.48
N GLY A 85 4.57 1.85 2.47
CA GLY A 85 3.51 1.98 1.45
C GLY A 85 4.05 2.36 0.07
N GLY A 86 5.29 1.96 -0.24
CA GLY A 86 5.93 2.22 -1.52
C GLY A 86 7.42 1.85 -1.51
N ILE A 87 8.03 1.84 -2.69
CA ILE A 87 9.40 1.33 -2.92
C ILE A 87 10.41 1.95 -1.93
N MET A 88 10.47 3.28 -1.87
CA MET A 88 11.45 3.97 -1.03
C MET A 88 11.22 3.73 0.46
N SER A 89 9.96 3.78 0.91
CA SER A 89 9.64 3.56 2.33
C SER A 89 9.91 2.11 2.75
N ALA A 90 9.63 1.14 1.87
CA ALA A 90 9.91 -0.27 2.13
C ALA A 90 11.41 -0.56 2.18
N ALA A 91 12.19 0.05 1.27
CA ALA A 91 13.65 -0.08 1.27
C ALA A 91 14.28 0.51 2.54
N VAL A 92 13.84 1.71 2.94
CA VAL A 92 14.32 2.37 4.17
C VAL A 92 13.94 1.56 5.41
N ASP A 93 12.72 1.02 5.46
CA ASP A 93 12.28 0.16 6.56
C ASP A 93 13.12 -1.12 6.66
N GLY A 94 13.40 -1.75 5.52
CA GLY A 94 14.27 -2.93 5.43
C GLY A 94 15.69 -2.63 5.89
N LEU A 95 16.28 -1.50 5.51
CA LEU A 95 17.61 -1.09 5.95
C LEU A 95 17.67 -0.91 7.48
N ARG A 96 16.64 -0.31 8.08
CA ARG A 96 16.56 -0.13 9.53
C ARG A 96 16.40 -1.46 10.26
N ALA A 97 15.56 -2.35 9.75
CA ALA A 97 15.40 -3.70 10.30
C ALA A 97 16.72 -4.49 10.22
N ALA A 98 17.41 -4.44 9.07
CA ALA A 98 18.74 -5.05 8.91
C ALA A 98 19.76 -4.45 9.88
N GLY A 99 19.77 -3.13 10.06
CA GLY A 99 20.62 -2.45 11.05
C GLY A 99 20.35 -2.93 12.47
N ALA A 100 19.09 -3.10 12.86
CA ALA A 100 18.73 -3.64 14.17
C ALA A 100 19.20 -5.10 14.38
N ILE A 101 19.09 -5.93 13.34
CA ILE A 101 19.62 -7.30 13.34
C ILE A 101 21.14 -7.27 13.51
N CYS A 102 21.85 -6.49 12.69
CA CYS A 102 23.31 -6.38 12.79
C CYS A 102 23.76 -5.90 14.17
N SER A 103 23.12 -4.88 14.74
CA SER A 103 23.44 -4.39 16.09
C SER A 103 23.19 -5.42 17.18
N ARG A 104 22.15 -6.25 17.06
CA ARG A 104 21.84 -7.30 18.04
C ARG A 104 22.85 -8.44 18.03
N TYR A 105 23.35 -8.82 16.85
CA TYR A 105 24.22 -9.98 16.66
C TYR A 105 25.68 -9.62 16.36
N ALA A 106 26.04 -8.33 16.44
CA ALA A 106 27.43 -7.90 16.32
C ALA A 106 28.28 -8.64 17.36
N SER A 107 29.35 -9.27 16.91
CA SER A 107 30.34 -9.89 17.80
C SER A 107 30.96 -8.80 18.67
N THR A 108 30.98 -9.00 19.98
CA THR A 108 31.84 -8.23 20.88
C THR A 108 33.28 -8.62 20.59
N GLU A 109 33.90 -8.00 19.60
CA GLU A 109 35.35 -8.02 19.50
C GLU A 109 35.92 -7.20 20.66
N GLY A 110 36.50 -7.91 21.64
CA GLY A 110 37.53 -7.44 22.57
C GLY A 110 37.26 -6.11 23.27
N THR A 111 36.49 -6.13 24.34
CA THR A 111 36.75 -5.21 25.46
C THR A 111 37.61 -5.97 26.47
N GLU A 112 38.93 -5.99 26.23
CA GLU A 112 39.93 -6.18 27.28
C GLU A 112 40.18 -4.86 28.00
#